data_AF-A0A8J3ZNG2-F1
#
_entry.id   AF-A0A8J3ZNG2-F1
#
_cell.length_a   1.000
_cell.length_b   1.000
_cell.length_c   1.000
_cell.angle_alpha   90.00
_cell.angle_beta   90.00
_cell.angle_gamma   90.00
#
_symmetry.space_group_name_H-M   'P 1'
#
loop_
_entity.id
_entity.type
_entity.pdbx_description
1 polymer ?
#
loop_
_entity_poly.entity_id
_entity_poly.type
_entity_poly.pdbx_seq_one_letter_code
_entity_poly.pdbx_strand_id
1 'polypeptide(L)'
;MSPEMVILVVAFVVVAVVGVELLTAVLPLVIVLLFVPPGERAGLAEVLAAADSTPRLRLWSAANTAVLARRRALSAVGPRGPTAATASGDDGRRRVERDANRR
;
A
#
# COMPACT_ATOMS: atom_id res chain seq x y z
N MET A 1 -47.57 -18.07 10.47
CA MET A 1 -46.31 -18.65 9.97
C MET A 1 -46.15 -19.99 10.67
N SER A 2 -45.99 -21.09 9.94
CA SER A 2 -45.85 -22.40 10.57
C SER A 2 -44.45 -22.51 11.22
N PRO A 3 -44.29 -23.31 12.29
CA PRO A 3 -43.00 -23.44 12.97
C PRO A 3 -41.89 -23.94 12.03
N GLU A 4 -42.22 -24.79 11.06
CA GLU A 4 -41.27 -25.28 10.04
C GLU A 4 -40.77 -24.13 9.16
N MET A 5 -41.67 -23.22 8.76
CA MET A 5 -41.32 -22.04 7.98
C MET A 5 -40.39 -21.10 8.75
N VAL A 6 -40.62 -20.93 10.06
CA VAL A 6 -39.75 -20.11 10.92
C VAL A 6 -38.35 -20.72 11.00
N ILE A 7 -38.23 -22.03 11.21
CA ILE A 7 -36.95 -22.74 11.26
C ILE A 7 -36.16 -22.55 9.96
N LEU A 8 -36.82 -22.72 8.81
CA LEU A 8 -36.16 -22.54 7.50
C LEU A 8 -35.66 -21.11 7.29
N VAL A 9 -36.45 -20.11 7.67
CA VAL A 9 -36.04 -18.70 7.57
C VAL A 9 -34.84 -18.41 8.46
N VAL A 10 -34.87 -18.86 9.71
CA VAL A 10 -33.75 -18.66 10.65
C VAL A 10 -32.49 -19.33 10.15
N ALA A 11 -32.59 -20.59 9.69
CA ALA A 11 -31.45 -21.32 9.13
C ALA A 11 -30.84 -20.60 7.93
N PHE A 12 -31.67 -20.11 7.00
CA PHE A 12 -31.22 -19.34 5.85
C PHE A 12 -30.50 -18.06 6.27
N VAL A 13 -31.07 -17.29 7.21
CA VAL A 13 -30.46 -16.06 7.71
C VAL A 13 -29.11 -16.35 8.36
N VAL A 14 -29.00 -17.40 9.17
CA VAL A 14 -27.74 -17.80 9.80
C VAL A 14 -26.69 -18.12 8.74
N VAL A 15 -27.03 -18.94 7.74
CA VAL A 15 -26.12 -19.28 6.64
C VAL A 15 -25.71 -18.04 5.85
N ALA A 16 -26.65 -17.14 5.56
CA ALA A 16 -26.37 -15.89 4.84
C ALA A 16 -25.43 -14.98 5.63
N VAL A 17 -25.66 -14.80 6.93
CA VAL A 17 -24.81 -13.99 7.82
C VAL A 17 -23.42 -14.58 7.89
N VAL A 18 -23.30 -15.90 8.11
CA VAL A 18 -22.01 -16.59 8.13
C VAL A 18 -21.28 -16.45 6.79
N GLY A 19 -22.01 -16.56 5.67
CA GLY A 19 -21.45 -16.36 4.33
C GLY A 19 -20.90 -14.94 4.14
N VAL A 20 -21.64 -13.92 4.57
CA VAL A 20 -21.18 -12.52 4.51
C VAL A 20 -19.95 -12.30 5.39
N GLU A 21 -19.96 -12.81 6.63
CA GLU A 21 -18.80 -12.74 7.54
C GLU A 21 -17.55 -13.36 6.89
N LEU A 22 -17.68 -14.57 6.33
CA LEU A 22 -16.60 -15.25 5.61
C LEU A 22 -16.10 -14.44 4.40
N LEU A 23 -17.02 -13.90 3.60
CA LEU A 23 -16.65 -13.05 2.47
C LEU A 23 -15.89 -11.80 2.94
N THR A 24 -16.36 -11.13 3.99
CA THR A 24 -15.70 -9.93 4.53
C THR A 24 -14.35 -10.23 5.17
N ALA A 25 -14.16 -11.44 5.72
CA ALA A 25 -12.87 -11.88 6.25
C ALA A 25 -11.85 -12.18 5.13
N VAL A 26 -12.28 -12.75 4.01
CA VAL A 26 -11.39 -13.17 2.92
C VAL A 26 -11.14 -12.06 1.90
N LEU A 27 -12.07 -11.11 1.72
CA LEU A 27 -11.97 -10.05 0.73
C LEU A 27 -10.68 -9.20 0.86
N PRO A 28 -10.22 -8.79 2.06
CA PRO A 28 -8.96 -8.06 2.19
C PRO A 28 -7.75 -8.87 1.74
N LEU A 29 -7.73 -10.17 2.03
CA LEU A 29 -6.67 -11.07 1.60
C LEU A 29 -6.62 -11.17 0.07
N VAL A 30 -7.79 -11.28 -0.58
CA VAL A 30 -7.91 -11.28 -2.05
C VAL A 30 -7.40 -9.96 -2.64
N ILE A 31 -7.77 -8.82 -2.04
CA ILE A 31 -7.28 -7.50 -2.48
C ILE A 31 -5.76 -7.44 -2.40
N VAL A 32 -5.15 -7.88 -1.29
CA VAL A 32 -3.69 -7.90 -1.15
C VAL A 32 -3.04 -8.82 -2.20
N LEU A 33 -3.58 -10.03 -2.40
CA LEU A 33 -3.05 -10.98 -3.37
C LEU A 33 -3.07 -10.45 -4.80
N LEU A 34 -4.17 -9.78 -5.19
CA LEU A 34 -4.37 -9.31 -6.56
C LEU A 34 -3.63 -7.99 -6.85
N PHE A 35 -3.54 -7.08 -5.88
CA PHE A 35 -3.04 -5.73 -6.13
C PHE A 35 -1.64 -5.46 -5.57
N VAL A 36 -1.06 -6.36 -4.76
CA VAL A 36 0.26 -6.15 -4.14
C VAL A 36 1.30 -7.10 -4.78
N PRO A 37 2.34 -6.56 -5.44
CA PRO A 37 3.44 -7.34 -6.00
C PRO A 37 4.12 -8.23 -4.95
N PRO A 38 4.59 -9.44 -5.31
CA PRO A 38 5.14 -10.40 -4.35
C PRO A 38 6.27 -9.85 -3.46
N GLY A 39 7.17 -9.04 -4.03
CA GLY A 39 8.28 -8.44 -3.30
C GLY A 39 7.88 -7.39 -2.26
N GLU A 40 6.65 -6.89 -2.32
CA GLU A 40 6.15 -5.83 -1.42
C GLU A 40 5.27 -6.39 -0.28
N ARG A 41 4.89 -7.68 -0.36
CA ARG A 41 3.97 -8.32 0.60
C ARG A 41 4.55 -8.41 2.01
N ALA A 42 5.86 -8.63 2.13
CA ALA A 42 6.53 -8.72 3.43
C ALA A 42 6.46 -7.39 4.20
N GLY A 43 6.77 -6.28 3.55
CA GLY A 43 6.66 -4.95 4.17
C GLY A 43 5.22 -4.57 4.53
N LEU A 44 4.24 -5.00 3.73
CA LEU A 44 2.83 -4.82 4.06
C LEU A 44 2.42 -5.66 5.30
N ALA A 45 2.91 -6.89 5.41
CA ALA A 45 2.65 -7.75 6.56
C ALA A 45 3.21 -7.16 7.86
N GLU A 46 4.39 -6.54 7.83
CA GLU A 46 4.96 -5.84 8.99
C GLU A 46 4.11 -4.64 9.42
N VAL A 47 3.65 -3.83 8.45
CA VAL A 47 2.78 -2.67 8.75
C VAL A 47 1.43 -3.12 9.30
N LEU A 48 0.85 -4.19 8.75
CA LEU A 48 -0.39 -4.77 9.24
C LEU A 48 -0.20 -5.34 10.65
N ALA A 49 0.87 -6.10 10.89
CA ALA A 49 1.17 -6.66 12.21
C ALA A 49 1.40 -5.57 13.28
N ALA A 50 2.03 -4.45 12.91
CA ALA A 50 2.18 -3.30 13.81
C ALA A 50 0.84 -2.57 14.08
N ALA A 51 -0.09 -2.60 13.12
CA ALA A 51 -1.40 -1.97 13.23
C ALA A 51 -2.46 -2.87 13.91
N ASP A 52 -2.30 -4.19 13.91
CA ASP A 52 -3.28 -5.19 14.35
C ASP A 52 -3.42 -5.34 15.88
N SER A 53 -2.93 -4.37 16.65
CA SER A 53 -3.06 -4.36 18.11
C SER A 53 -4.48 -3.99 18.60
N THR A 54 -5.51 -3.99 17.75
CA THR A 54 -6.90 -3.81 18.18
C THR A 54 -7.89 -4.62 17.32
N PRO A 55 -8.59 -5.63 17.88
CA PRO A 55 -9.31 -6.67 17.13
C PRO A 55 -10.53 -6.23 16.30
N ARG A 56 -10.86 -4.94 16.26
CA ARG A 56 -12.00 -4.39 15.51
C ARG A 56 -11.74 -3.06 14.84
N LEU A 57 -10.56 -2.47 15.03
CA LEU A 57 -10.27 -1.12 14.56
C LEU A 57 -9.21 -1.17 13.48
N ARG A 58 -9.73 -1.06 12.25
CA ARG A 58 -9.15 -0.27 11.16
C ARG A 58 -8.14 -0.98 10.26
N LEU A 59 -8.51 -2.16 9.75
CA LEU A 59 -7.95 -2.66 8.49
C LEU A 59 -7.95 -1.56 7.40
N TRP A 60 -9.00 -0.73 7.39
CA TRP A 60 -9.13 0.43 6.50
C TRP A 60 -8.16 1.57 6.81
N SER A 61 -7.90 1.91 8.09
CA SER A 61 -6.91 2.95 8.37
C SER A 61 -5.49 2.45 8.15
N ALA A 62 -5.22 1.18 8.47
CA ALA A 62 -3.95 0.53 8.21
C ALA A 62 -3.64 0.51 6.71
N ALA A 63 -4.62 0.14 5.88
CA ALA A 63 -4.53 0.22 4.42
C ALA A 63 -4.33 1.67 3.94
N ASN A 64 -5.07 2.64 4.49
CA ASN A 64 -4.86 4.05 4.14
C ASN A 64 -3.48 4.57 4.55
N THR A 65 -2.95 4.16 5.71
CA THR A 65 -1.60 4.54 6.13
C THR A 65 -0.54 3.91 5.24
N ALA A 66 -0.71 2.65 4.83
CA ALA A 66 0.19 1.98 3.89
C ALA A 66 0.17 2.68 2.51
N VAL A 67 -1.01 3.04 2.00
CA VAL A 67 -1.17 3.79 0.74
C VAL A 67 -0.55 5.19 0.84
N LEU A 68 -0.75 5.90 1.95
CA LEU A 68 -0.13 7.21 2.19
C LEU A 68 1.40 7.13 2.28
N ALA A 69 1.94 6.13 2.95
CA ALA A 69 3.37 5.89 3.02
C ALA A 69 3.95 5.59 1.62
N ARG A 70 3.28 4.73 0.84
CA ARG A 70 3.66 4.43 -0.55
C ARG A 70 3.63 5.66 -1.44
N ARG A 71 2.58 6.49 -1.34
CA ARG A 71 2.49 7.76 -2.08
C ARG A 71 3.62 8.70 -1.71
N ARG A 72 3.94 8.85 -0.42
CA ARG A 72 5.07 9.68 0.02
C ARG A 72 6.41 9.15 -0.47
N ALA A 73 6.62 7.83 -0.45
CA ALA A 73 7.84 7.22 -0.99
C ALA A 73 7.97 7.47 -2.50
N LEU A 74 6.89 7.30 -3.26
CA LEU A 74 6.87 7.58 -4.69
C LEU A 74 7.02 9.08 -5.00
N SER A 75 6.47 9.98 -4.18
CA SER A 75 6.64 11.42 -4.31
C SER A 75 8.03 11.91 -3.88
N ALA A 76 8.66 11.25 -2.90
CA ALA A 76 10.06 11.46 -2.55
C ALA A 76 11.01 10.97 -3.65
N VAL A 77 10.57 9.99 -4.44
CA VAL A 77 11.21 9.49 -5.67
C VAL A 77 10.71 10.26 -6.93
N GLY A 78 10.18 11.48 -6.77
CA GLY A 78 10.04 12.45 -7.86
C GLY A 78 11.40 12.98 -8.35
N PRO A 79 11.50 13.66 -9.52
CA PRO A 79 12.60 13.62 -10.50
C PRO A 79 13.91 14.31 -10.07
N ARG A 80 14.48 13.91 -8.94
CA ARG A 80 15.88 14.10 -8.59
C ARG A 80 16.53 12.73 -8.59
N GLY A 81 16.58 12.12 -9.78
CA GLY A 81 17.63 11.14 -10.03
C GLY A 81 19.01 11.78 -9.78
N PRO A 82 20.07 10.98 -9.63
CA PRO A 82 21.44 11.44 -9.35
C PRO A 82 22.05 12.45 -10.36
N THR A 83 21.29 12.91 -11.36
CA THR A 83 21.70 13.88 -12.38
C THR A 83 21.83 15.32 -11.88
N ALA A 84 21.26 15.67 -10.71
CA ALA A 84 21.46 17.02 -10.13
C ALA A 84 22.86 17.21 -9.53
N ALA A 85 23.54 16.13 -9.12
CA ALA A 85 24.91 16.20 -8.60
C ALA A 85 25.97 16.27 -9.72
N THR A 86 25.63 15.83 -10.93
CA THR A 86 26.56 15.87 -12.08
C THR A 86 26.51 17.19 -12.86
N ALA A 87 25.44 17.98 -12.72
CA ALA A 87 25.32 19.27 -13.39
C ALA A 87 26.11 20.40 -12.70
N SER A 88 26.46 20.25 -11.41
CA SER A 88 27.20 21.27 -10.65
C SER A 88 28.73 21.15 -10.77
N GLY A 89 29.24 20.05 -11.36
CA GLY A 89 30.68 19.78 -11.50
C GLY A 89 31.29 20.11 -12.87
N ASP A 90 30.47 20.24 -13.92
CA ASP A 90 30.96 20.49 -15.30
C ASP A 90 31.24 21.98 -15.58
N ASP A 91 30.59 22.89 -14.85
CA ASP A 91 30.71 24.33 -15.10
C ASP A 91 32.07 24.90 -14.65
N GLY A 92 32.66 24.31 -13.60
CA GLY A 92 34.01 24.67 -13.15
C GLY A 92 35.10 24.27 -14.15
N ARG A 93 34.94 23.14 -14.85
CA ARG A 93 35.94 22.63 -15.80
C ARG A 93 35.99 23.46 -17.09
N ARG A 94 34.83 23.94 -17.56
CA ARG A 94 34.73 24.80 -18.76
C ARG A 94 35.29 26.20 -18.56
N ARG A 95 35.29 26.73 -17.32
CA ARG A 95 35.92 28.03 -17.00
C ARG A 95 37.45 27.96 -17.08
N VAL A 96 38.05 26.92 -16.51
CA VAL A 96 39.52 26.74 -16.53
C VAL A 96 40.02 26.55 -17.97
N GLU A 97 39.27 25.84 -18.81
CA GLU A 97 39.65 25.60 -20.21
C GLU A 97 39.51 26.86 -21.08
N ARG A 98 38.54 27.75 -20.80
CA ARG A 98 38.45 29.06 -21.47
C ARG A 98 39.59 30.01 -21.11
N ASP A 99 40.05 29.98 -19.86
CA ASP A 99 41.14 30.85 -19.41
C ASP A 99 42.50 30.38 -19.91
N ALA A 100 42.66 29.07 -20.15
CA ALA A 100 43.88 28.50 -20.73
C ALA A 100 44.07 28.85 -22.22
N ASN A 101 42.99 28.99 -23.00
CA ASN A 101 43.04 29.26 -24.44
C ASN A 101 43.08 30.77 -24.78
N ARG A 102 43.22 31.64 -23.78
CA ARG A 102 43.25 33.11 -23.93
C ARG A 102 44.65 33.72 -23.75
N ARG A 103 45.68 32.89 -23.59
CA ARG A 103 47.10 33.26 -23.52
C ARG A 103 47.80 32.78 -24.78
#